data_AF-A0A523I6S8-F1
#
_entry.id   AF-A0A523I6S8-F1
#
_cell.length_a   1.000
_cell.length_b   1.000
_cell.length_c   1.000
_cell.angle_alpha   90.00
_cell.angle_beta   90.00
_cell.angle_gamma   90.00
#
_symmetry.space_group_name_H-M   'P 1'
#
loop_
_entity.id
_entity.type
_entity.pdbx_description
1 polymer ?
#
loop_
_entity_poly.entity_id
_entity_poly.type
_entity_poly.pdbx_seq_one_letter_code
_entity_poly.pdbx_strand_id
1 'polypeptide(L)'
;MPNSYSDPYQRIQQLIADHQCVILDGGIATELQQIGLKDFRLSDKQLWGTWGLYNAPRATLDVHRRYIDAGCNIISTDTWAIMNAPEMEARTSVGSAGPSHWMDIARLGVRL
;
A
#
# COMPACT_ATOMS: atom_id res chain seq x y z
N MET A 1 24.15 10.17 21.41
CA MET A 1 23.38 8.91 21.39
C MET A 1 23.66 8.25 20.05
N PRO A 2 24.10 6.99 19.97
CA PRO A 2 24.19 6.31 18.68
C PRO A 2 22.78 6.26 18.06
N ASN A 3 22.69 6.61 16.77
CA ASN A 3 21.43 6.72 16.05
C ASN A 3 20.76 5.34 16.00
N SER A 4 19.61 5.17 16.67
CA SER A 4 18.96 3.86 16.85
C SER A 4 17.99 3.49 15.73
N TYR A 5 18.00 4.23 14.62
CA TYR A 5 17.09 3.99 13.51
C TYR A 5 17.64 2.94 12.56
N SER A 6 16.74 2.25 11.85
CA SER A 6 17.11 1.32 10.78
C SER A 6 17.77 2.05 9.60
N ASP A 7 18.57 1.34 8.80
CA ASP A 7 19.27 1.90 7.64
C ASP A 7 18.37 2.71 6.69
N PRO A 8 17.12 2.27 6.36
CA PRO A 8 16.21 3.08 5.54
C PRO A 8 15.85 4.42 6.18
N TYR A 9 15.59 4.45 7.49
CA TYR A 9 15.29 5.70 8.20
C TYR A 9 16.49 6.63 8.22
N GLN A 10 17.68 6.11 8.47
CA GLN A 10 18.92 6.89 8.43
C GLN A 10 19.14 7.50 7.04
N ARG A 11 18.88 6.75 5.97
CA ARG A 11 18.93 7.26 4.60
C ARG A 11 17.98 8.45 4.39
N ILE A 12 16.73 8.35 4.85
CA ILE A 12 15.77 9.47 4.74
C ILE A 12 16.26 10.69 5.55
N GLN A 13 16.77 10.49 6.77
CA GLN A 13 17.35 11.57 7.56
C GLN A 13 18.50 12.26 6.82
N GLN A 14 19.36 11.49 6.18
CA GLN A 14 20.49 12.02 5.41
C GLN A 14 20.03 12.84 4.19
N LEU A 15 19.06 12.33 3.41
CA LEU A 15 18.48 13.08 2.28
C LEU A 15 17.93 14.44 2.73
N ILE A 16 17.23 14.48 3.86
CA ILE A 16 16.68 15.72 4.42
C ILE A 16 17.80 16.66 4.89
N ALA A 17 18.82 16.12 5.59
CA ALA A 17 19.96 16.90 6.08
C ALA A 17 20.78 17.52 4.93
N ASP A 18 20.88 16.82 3.81
CA ASP A 18 21.57 17.26 2.59
C ASP A 18 20.71 18.18 1.70
N HIS A 19 19.55 18.62 2.20
CA HIS A 19 18.57 19.44 1.47
C HIS A 19 18.09 18.81 0.16
N GLN A 20 18.05 17.49 0.09
CA GLN A 20 17.52 16.74 -1.04
C GLN A 20 16.03 16.49 -0.87
N CYS A 21 15.30 16.41 -1.98
CA CYS A 21 13.88 16.09 -1.97
C CYS A 21 13.68 14.61 -1.59
N VAL A 22 12.78 14.36 -0.63
CA VAL A 22 12.30 13.01 -0.30
C VAL A 22 10.95 12.82 -0.98
N ILE A 23 10.89 11.85 -1.89
CA ILE A 23 9.73 11.62 -2.75
C ILE A 23 8.82 10.56 -2.11
N LEU A 24 7.58 10.96 -1.82
CA LEU A 24 6.50 10.04 -1.45
C LEU A 24 5.88 9.42 -2.71
N ASP A 25 5.26 8.25 -2.56
CA ASP A 25 4.41 7.67 -3.59
C ASP A 25 3.15 8.51 -3.90
N GLY A 26 2.40 8.05 -4.90
CA GLY A 26 1.21 8.73 -5.43
C GLY A 26 -0.09 7.98 -5.17
N GLY A 27 -1.11 8.32 -5.97
CA GLY A 27 -2.45 7.74 -5.85
C GLY A 27 -2.53 6.28 -6.32
N ILE A 28 -2.47 5.34 -5.39
CA ILE A 28 -2.62 3.89 -5.64
C ILE A 28 -3.90 3.56 -6.40
N ALA A 29 -5.01 4.17 -5.99
CA ALA A 29 -6.31 3.90 -6.61
C ALA A 29 -6.32 4.26 -8.11
N THR A 30 -5.70 5.39 -8.48
CA THR A 30 -5.58 5.81 -9.88
C THR A 30 -4.79 4.80 -10.70
N GLU A 31 -3.69 4.30 -10.15
CA GLU A 31 -2.84 3.30 -10.82
C GLU A 31 -3.52 1.93 -10.93
N LEU A 32 -4.23 1.49 -9.89
CA LEU A 32 -5.01 0.24 -9.93
C LEU A 32 -6.11 0.27 -10.99
N GLN A 33 -6.73 1.43 -11.22
CA GLN A 33 -7.70 1.60 -12.31
C GLN A 33 -7.03 1.48 -13.69
N GLN A 34 -5.83 2.05 -13.86
CA GLN A 34 -5.09 1.96 -15.13
C GLN A 34 -4.65 0.54 -15.48
N ILE A 35 -4.37 -0.30 -14.46
CA ILE A 35 -4.05 -1.72 -14.64
C ILE A 35 -5.26 -2.51 -15.18
N GLY A 36 -6.46 -1.91 -15.22
CA GLY A 36 -7.61 -2.48 -15.90
C GLY A 36 -8.25 -3.64 -15.14
N LEU A 37 -8.13 -3.63 -13.80
CA LEU A 37 -8.89 -4.54 -12.94
C LEU A 37 -10.39 -4.35 -13.25
N LYS A 38 -10.97 -5.32 -13.95
CA LYS A 38 -12.32 -5.21 -14.55
C LYS A 38 -13.41 -4.84 -13.55
N ASP A 39 -13.22 -5.24 -12.30
CA ASP A 39 -14.16 -5.02 -11.20
C ASP A 39 -13.81 -3.81 -10.32
N PHE A 40 -12.66 -3.15 -10.58
CA PHE A 40 -12.27 -1.94 -9.89
C PHE A 40 -12.75 -0.70 -10.64
N ARG A 41 -13.60 0.10 -9.99
CA ARG A 41 -14.01 1.41 -10.51
C ARG A 41 -13.81 2.44 -9.43
N LEU A 42 -12.95 3.42 -9.67
CA LEU A 42 -12.84 4.59 -8.78
C LEU A 42 -14.25 5.15 -8.53
N SER A 43 -14.68 5.07 -7.27
CA SER A 43 -15.91 5.67 -6.80
C SER A 43 -15.76 6.05 -5.34
N ASP A 44 -16.35 7.17 -4.95
CA ASP A 44 -16.26 7.70 -3.58
C ASP A 44 -16.89 6.76 -2.53
N LYS A 45 -17.67 5.77 -2.99
CA LYS A 45 -18.30 4.74 -2.15
C LYS A 45 -17.39 3.54 -1.89
N GLN A 46 -16.31 3.38 -2.66
CA GLN A 46 -15.39 2.25 -2.53
C GLN A 46 -14.17 2.64 -1.73
N LEU A 47 -13.81 1.77 -0.78
CA LEU A 47 -12.74 1.96 0.19
C LEU A 47 -11.36 1.77 -0.46
N TRP A 48 -11.01 2.62 -1.41
CA TRP A 48 -9.96 2.44 -2.41
C TRP A 48 -8.66 1.77 -1.93
N GLY A 49 -8.04 2.23 -0.83
CA GLY A 49 -6.82 1.58 -0.34
C GLY A 49 -7.06 0.19 0.26
N THR A 50 -7.97 0.09 1.23
CA THR A 50 -8.35 -1.22 1.81
C THR A 50 -8.92 -2.18 0.76
N TRP A 51 -9.65 -1.70 -0.25
CA TRP A 51 -10.14 -2.53 -1.34
C TRP A 51 -8.98 -3.15 -2.12
N GLY A 52 -7.95 -2.37 -2.46
CA GLY A 52 -6.77 -2.84 -3.19
C GLY A 52 -6.08 -3.97 -2.43
N LEU A 53 -5.86 -3.77 -1.13
CA LEU A 53 -5.30 -4.78 -0.24
C LEU A 53 -6.10 -6.10 -0.25
N TYR A 54 -7.43 -6.05 -0.08
CA TYR A 54 -8.23 -7.27 0.05
C TYR A 54 -8.53 -7.98 -1.28
N ASN A 55 -8.70 -7.22 -2.37
CA ASN A 55 -9.20 -7.76 -3.64
C ASN A 55 -8.08 -7.94 -4.66
N ALA A 56 -6.99 -7.18 -4.56
CA ALA A 56 -5.92 -7.19 -5.55
C ALA A 56 -4.52 -6.95 -4.93
N PRO A 57 -4.10 -7.65 -3.85
CA PRO A 57 -2.86 -7.36 -3.14
C PRO A 57 -1.60 -7.46 -4.02
N ARG A 58 -1.61 -8.33 -5.03
CA ARG A 58 -0.51 -8.43 -6.00
C ARG A 58 -0.46 -7.22 -6.94
N ALA A 59 -1.61 -6.72 -7.38
CA ALA A 59 -1.66 -5.50 -8.19
C ALA A 59 -1.22 -4.29 -7.36
N THR A 60 -1.61 -4.20 -6.09
CA THR A 60 -1.10 -3.17 -5.16
C THR A 60 0.43 -3.23 -5.05
N LEU A 61 0.99 -4.43 -4.87
CA LEU A 61 2.45 -4.62 -4.84
C LEU A 61 3.13 -4.16 -6.15
N ASP A 62 2.54 -4.49 -7.31
CA ASP A 62 3.08 -4.08 -8.60
C ASP A 62 3.01 -2.56 -8.80
N VAL A 63 1.97 -1.89 -8.30
CA VAL A 63 1.91 -0.42 -8.27
C VAL A 63 3.01 0.16 -7.37
N HIS A 64 3.21 -0.39 -6.17
CA HIS A 64 4.28 0.06 -5.29
C HIS A 64 5.67 -0.11 -5.92
N ARG A 65 5.91 -1.21 -6.63
CA ARG A 65 7.15 -1.41 -7.41
C ARG A 65 7.32 -0.36 -8.49
N ARG A 66 6.25 0.00 -9.22
CA ARG A 66 6.30 1.09 -10.21
C ARG A 66 6.64 2.44 -9.58
N TYR A 67 6.20 2.73 -8.37
CA TYR A 67 6.62 3.93 -7.64
C TYR A 67 8.09 3.89 -7.23
N ILE A 68 8.62 2.73 -6.83
CA ILE A 68 10.06 2.56 -6.57
C ILE A 68 10.85 2.80 -7.85
N ASP A 69 10.44 2.20 -8.97
CA ASP A 69 11.10 2.37 -10.27
C ASP A 69 11.06 3.83 -10.75
N ALA A 70 10.02 4.58 -10.37
CA ALA A 70 9.91 6.02 -10.62
C ALA A 70 10.78 6.89 -9.69
N GLY A 71 11.42 6.30 -8.68
CA GLY A 71 12.34 6.99 -7.77
C GLY A 71 11.74 7.42 -6.43
N CYS A 72 10.54 6.96 -6.07
CA CYS A 72 9.97 7.22 -4.75
C CYS A 72 10.87 6.65 -3.64
N ASN A 73 11.03 7.42 -2.56
CA ASN A 73 11.81 7.02 -1.39
C ASN A 73 10.93 6.42 -0.28
N ILE A 74 9.65 6.78 -0.27
CA ILE A 74 8.67 6.34 0.72
C ILE A 74 7.46 5.76 -0.02
N ILE A 75 7.01 4.58 0.42
CA ILE A 75 5.77 3.96 -0.01
C ILE A 75 4.77 4.00 1.15
N SER A 76 3.56 4.43 0.87
CA SER A 76 2.43 4.39 1.79
C SER A 76 1.82 3.00 1.79
N THR A 77 1.48 2.46 2.97
CA THR A 77 1.08 1.06 3.16
C THR A 77 -0.30 0.68 2.59
N ASP A 78 -0.95 1.59 1.86
CA ASP A 78 -2.29 1.43 1.29
C ASP A 78 -3.41 1.08 2.31
N THR A 79 -3.20 1.44 3.59
CA THR A 79 -4.13 1.15 4.69
C THR A 79 -5.21 2.22 4.88
N TRP A 80 -5.51 3.01 3.84
CA TRP A 80 -6.58 4.00 3.94
C TRP A 80 -7.94 3.29 4.13
N ALA A 81 -8.69 3.76 5.13
CA ALA A 81 -9.97 3.21 5.57
C ALA A 81 -9.97 1.76 6.08
N ILE A 82 -8.82 1.31 6.62
CA ILE A 82 -8.65 -0.02 7.24
C ILE A 82 -9.59 -0.29 8.41
N MET A 83 -10.19 0.74 9.01
CA MET A 83 -11.23 0.60 10.03
C MET A 83 -12.46 -0.18 9.53
N ASN A 84 -12.67 -0.23 8.20
CA ASN A 84 -13.74 -1.02 7.57
C ASN A 84 -13.27 -2.44 7.20
N ALA A 85 -12.04 -2.82 7.56
CA ALA A 85 -11.50 -4.16 7.32
C ALA A 85 -12.41 -5.29 7.83
N PRO A 86 -13.04 -5.24 9.02
CA PRO A 86 -13.91 -6.32 9.47
C PRO A 86 -15.09 -6.60 8.52
N GLU A 87 -15.66 -5.55 7.91
CA GLU A 87 -16.72 -5.71 6.92
C GLU A 87 -16.19 -6.33 5.62
N MET A 88 -14.97 -5.96 5.21
CA MET A 88 -14.30 -6.52 4.04
C MET A 88 -13.93 -7.99 4.26
N GLU A 89 -13.36 -8.33 5.42
CA GLU A 89 -13.03 -9.68 5.86
C GLU A 89 -14.26 -10.57 5.83
N ALA A 90 -15.39 -10.12 6.38
CA ALA A 90 -16.66 -10.85 6.36
C ALA A 90 -17.14 -11.14 4.93
N ARG A 91 -16.93 -10.21 3.99
CA ARG A 91 -17.30 -10.37 2.56
C ARG A 91 -16.35 -11.32 1.81
N THR A 92 -15.04 -11.31 2.13
CA THR A 92 -14.03 -12.16 1.48
C THR A 92 -13.93 -13.57 2.07
N SER A 93 -14.44 -13.80 3.29
CA SER A 93 -14.41 -15.10 3.99
C SER A 93 -15.33 -16.17 3.37
N VAL A 94 -16.14 -15.83 2.37
CA VAL A 94 -16.96 -16.79 1.62
C VAL A 94 -16.08 -17.50 0.57
N GLY A 95 -15.13 -18.33 1.01
CA GLY A 95 -14.43 -19.27 0.13
C GLY A 95 -12.94 -19.53 0.33
N SER A 96 -12.24 -18.89 1.27
CA SER A 96 -10.81 -19.14 1.53
C SER A 96 -10.50 -19.36 3.02
N ALA A 97 -9.45 -20.14 3.27
CA ALA A 97 -9.10 -20.67 4.58
C ALA A 97 -8.69 -19.57 5.58
N GLY A 98 -9.57 -19.32 6.57
CA GLY A 98 -9.27 -18.59 7.81
C GLY A 98 -9.32 -17.06 7.71
N PRO A 99 -9.67 -16.35 8.81
CA PRO A 99 -9.67 -14.90 8.82
C PRO A 99 -8.24 -14.39 8.68
N SER A 100 -7.91 -13.83 7.52
CA SER A 100 -6.65 -13.14 7.31
C SER A 100 -6.77 -11.77 7.97
N HIS A 101 -6.13 -11.59 9.13
CA HIS A 101 -6.08 -10.30 9.81
C HIS A 101 -5.55 -9.25 8.83
N TRP A 102 -6.15 -8.06 8.80
CA TRP A 102 -5.80 -6.99 7.85
C TRP A 102 -4.29 -6.73 7.68
N MET A 103 -3.49 -6.90 8.76
CA MET A 103 -2.03 -6.77 8.70
C MET A 103 -1.36 -7.80 7.78
N ASP A 104 -1.86 -9.04 7.75
CA ASP A 104 -1.32 -10.09 6.89
C ASP A 104 -1.61 -9.79 5.42
N ILE A 105 -2.79 -9.26 5.13
CA ILE A 105 -3.15 -8.78 3.79
C ILE A 105 -2.30 -7.56 3.41
N ALA A 106 -2.17 -6.57 4.29
CA ALA A 106 -1.36 -5.38 4.05
C ALA A 106 0.10 -5.75 3.71
N ARG A 107 0.68 -6.73 4.42
CA ARG A 107 2.02 -7.25 4.15
C ARG A 107 2.19 -7.82 2.74
N LEU A 108 1.15 -8.38 2.14
CA LEU A 108 1.23 -8.86 0.75
C LEU A 108 1.39 -7.70 -0.23
N GLY A 109 0.78 -6.55 0.07
CA GLY A 109 0.92 -5.33 -0.72
C GLY A 109 2.31 -4.71 -0.60
N VAL A 110 2.94 -4.72 0.59
CA VAL A 110 4.18 -3.94 0.85
C VAL A 110 5.48 -4.76 0.93
N ARG A 111 5.46 -6.06 0.59
CA ARG A 111 6.67 -6.91 0.53
C ARG A 111 7.47 -6.62 -0.74
N LEU A 112 8.27 -5.55 -0.65
CA LEU A 112 9.09 -4.98 -1.72
C LEU A 112 10.51 -5.55 -1.71
#